data_AF-A0A1M6F8E5-F1
#
_entry.id   AF-A0A1M6F8E5-F1
#
_cell.length_a   1.000
_cell.length_b   1.000
_cell.length_c   1.000
_cell.angle_alpha   90.00
_cell.angle_beta   90.00
_cell.angle_gamma   90.00
#
_symmetry.space_group_name_H-M   'P 1'
#
loop_
_entity.id
_entity.type
_entity.pdbx_description
1 polymer ?
#
loop_
_entity_poly.entity_id
_entity_poly.type
_entity_poly.pdbx_seq_one_letter_code
_entity_poly.pdbx_strand_id
1 'polypeptide(L)' 'MPVVLRIKGYRFYFFSNESGEPKHIHVNKADANGKIWLEPFD' A
#
# COMPACT_ATOMS: atom_id res chain seq x y z
N MET A 1 7.07 -7.77 5.02
CA MET A 1 5.77 -7.82 4.30
C MET A 1 6.00 -8.14 2.84
N PRO A 2 5.15 -8.99 2.24
CA PRO A 2 5.25 -9.30 0.82
C PRO A 2 4.94 -8.06 -0.03
N VAL A 3 5.78 -7.79 -1.02
CA VAL A 3 5.60 -6.71 -1.99
C VAL A 3 4.83 -7.27 -3.18
N VAL A 4 3.69 -6.66 -3.50
CA VAL A 4 2.78 -7.10 -4.57
C VAL A 4 3.26 -6.58 -5.93
N LEU A 5 3.84 -5.38 -5.97
CA LEU A 5 4.35 -4.76 -7.20
C LEU A 5 5.61 -3.93 -6.95
N ARG A 6 6.56 -4.00 -7.89
CA ARG A 6 7.75 -3.15 -7.95
C ARG A 6 7.83 -2.50 -9.32
N ILE A 7 7.86 -1.17 -9.38
CA ILE A 7 7.95 -0.42 -10.64
C ILE A 7 8.60 0.94 -10.41
N LYS A 8 9.58 1.34 -11.24
CA LYS A 8 10.22 2.68 -11.19
C LYS A 8 10.65 3.15 -9.79
N GLY A 9 11.15 2.22 -8.96
CA GLY A 9 11.58 2.48 -7.57
C GLY A 9 10.45 2.53 -6.53
N TYR A 10 9.19 2.36 -6.94
CA TYR A 10 8.05 2.20 -6.04
C TYR A 10 7.90 0.74 -5.59
N ARG A 11 7.49 0.56 -4.33
CA ARG A 11 7.12 -0.73 -3.73
C ARG A 11 5.68 -0.64 -3.22
N PHE A 12 4.82 -1.53 -3.69
CA PHE A 12 3.42 -1.63 -3.27
C PHE A 12 3.21 -2.87 -2.40
N TYR A 13 2.56 -2.74 -1.25
CA TYR A 13 2.38 -3.85 -0.31
C TYR A 13 1.16 -3.66 0.59
N PHE A 14 0.69 -4.76 1.18
CA PHE A 14 -0.32 -4.75 2.24
C PHE A 14 0.36 -4.81 3.62
N PHE A 15 -0.15 -4.01 4.56
CA PHE A 15 0.30 -3.97 5.96
C PHE A 15 -0.81 -4.48 6.87
N SER A 16 -0.53 -5.53 7.66
CA SER A 16 -1.56 -6.27 8.39
C SER A 16 -1.93 -5.68 9.75
N ASN A 17 -1.11 -4.78 10.30
CA ASN A 17 -1.26 -4.25 11.65
C ASN A 17 -1.58 -2.74 11.64
N GLU A 18 -2.67 -2.37 10.96
CA GLU A 18 -3.21 -1.01 10.99
C GLU A 18 -4.66 -1.04 11.48
N SER A 19 -4.94 -0.19 12.48
CA SER A 19 -6.14 -0.27 13.31
C SER A 19 -7.38 0.26 12.61
N GLY A 20 -8.18 -0.63 12.03
CA GLY A 20 -9.54 -0.30 11.56
C GLY A 20 -9.61 0.65 10.36
N GLU A 21 -8.48 0.87 9.68
CA GLU A 21 -8.46 1.70 8.47
C GLU A 21 -9.21 0.99 7.32
N PRO A 22 -9.86 1.75 6.42
CA PRO A 22 -10.42 1.21 5.19
C PRO A 22 -9.38 0.45 4.35
N LYS A 23 -9.84 -0.41 3.43
CA LYS A 23 -8.96 -1.20 2.56
C LYS A 23 -8.04 -0.27 1.76
N HIS A 24 -6.73 -0.48 1.82
CA HIS A 24 -5.76 0.33 1.10
C HIS A 24 -4.45 -0.41 0.82
N ILE A 25 -3.63 0.16 -0.07
CA ILE A 25 -2.28 -0.30 -0.42
C ILE A 25 -1.26 0.73 0.04
N HIS A 26 -0.20 0.27 0.68
CA HIS A 26 0.97 1.11 1.01
C HIS A 26 1.87 1.25 -0.21
N VAL A 27 2.41 2.45 -0.42
CA VAL A 27 3.38 2.75 -1.48
C VAL A 27 4.59 3.48 -0.90
N ASN A 28 5.78 2.92 -1.12
CA ASN A 28 7.03 3.57 -0.69
C ASN A 28 7.97 3.80 -1.88
N LYS A 29 8.71 4.91 -1.86
CA LYS A 29 9.82 5.19 -2.78
C LYS A 29 10.88 6.04 -2.07
N ALA A 30 12.10 5.50 -1.97
CA ALA A 30 13.13 6.07 -1.10
C ALA A 30 12.55 6.34 0.31
N ASP A 31 12.64 7.58 0.79
CA ASP A 31 12.12 7.99 2.10
C ASP A 31 10.65 8.45 2.07
N ALA A 32 10.03 8.48 0.89
CA ALA A 32 8.62 8.83 0.74
C ALA A 32 7.72 7.63 0.95
N ASN A 33 6.63 7.83 1.72
CA ASN A 33 5.61 6.83 2.01
C ASN A 33 4.23 7.40 1.71
N GLY A 34 3.29 6.56 1.28
CA GLY A 34 1.92 6.94 0.98
C GLY A 34 0.96 5.77 1.05
N LYS A 35 -0.34 6.08 1.00
CA LYS A 35 -1.44 5.11 0.99
C LYS A 35 -2.36 5.38 -0.21
N ILE A 36 -2.82 4.32 -0.85
CA ILE A 36 -3.86 4.36 -1.89
C ILE A 36 -5.09 3.66 -1.35
N TRP A 37 -6.15 4.41 -1.08
CA TRP A 37 -7.43 3.86 -0.63
C TRP A 37 -8.11 3.11 -1.77
N LEU A 38 -8.63 1.92 -1.46
CA LEU A 38 -9.35 1.10 -2.43
C LEU A 38 -10.85 1.29 -2.22
N GLU A 39 -11.54 1.62 -3.30
CA GLU A 39 -12.99 1.58 -3.33
C GLU A 39 -13.43 0.14 -3.63
N PRO A 40 -14.30 -0.46 -2.80
CA PRO A 40 -14.89 -1.74 -3.14
C PRO A 40 -15.78 -1.58 -4.38
N PHE A 41 -15.75 -2.56 -5.26
CA PHE A 41 -16.79 -2.71 -6.28
C PHE A 41 -18.00 -3.39 -5.64
N ASP A 42 -19.20 -2.97 -6.05
CA ASP A 42 -20.46 -3.66 -5.73
C ASP A 42 -20.53 -5.05 -6.37
#